data_AF-I4FSL8-F1
#
_entry.id   AF-I4FSL8-F1
#
_cell.length_a   1.000
_cell.length_b   1.000
_cell.length_c   1.000
_cell.angle_alpha   90.00
_cell.angle_beta   90.00
_cell.angle_gamma   90.00
#
_symmetry.space_group_name_H-M   'P 1'
#
loop_
_entity.id
_entity.type
_entity.pdbx_description
1 polymer ?
#
loop_
_entity_poly.entity_id
_entity_poly.type
_entity_poly.pdbx_seq_one_letter_code
_entity_poly.pdbx_strand_id
1 'polypeptide(L)'
;MIAPVQAATVSSTFDTDAEGWTTVYYQNSASNNPPSSPANLTHFATGGNPGGYISASDFSANDLTFIAPSKFLGDKSTFLNGSLSFDLTTSFIIPGGYGAFLRGAGLTLASFISTPNPNQWETYSLALSNTNQNTWFNILPDNSTFVPATNAEIQVVLANLTSLEFNGDFQFGTDTTTIDNVFLVSPSSPPVSSVPEPSSILGLLSLGVLGIGAALKRKL
;
A
#
# COMPACT_ATOMS: atom_id res chain seq x y z
N MET A 1 -23.35 4.16 -20.13
CA MET A 1 -22.06 3.56 -19.74
C MET A 1 -21.55 4.35 -18.55
N ILE A 2 -21.30 3.71 -17.42
CA ILE A 2 -20.64 4.36 -16.27
C ILE A 2 -19.15 4.01 -16.37
N ALA A 3 -18.30 5.03 -16.41
CA ALA A 3 -16.86 4.85 -16.50
C ALA A 3 -16.31 4.22 -15.20
N PRO A 4 -15.27 3.36 -15.27
CA PRO A 4 -14.61 2.87 -14.06
C PRO A 4 -14.10 4.05 -13.24
N VAL A 5 -14.22 3.97 -11.91
CA VAL A 5 -13.61 4.95 -11.01
C VAL A 5 -12.09 4.75 -11.09
N GLN A 6 -11.36 5.79 -11.50
CA GLN A 6 -9.91 5.78 -11.55
C GLN A 6 -9.35 5.58 -10.13
N ALA A 7 -8.38 4.67 -9.98
CA ALA A 7 -7.69 4.49 -8.72
C ALA A 7 -6.99 5.78 -8.28
N ALA A 8 -7.12 6.14 -7.01
CA ALA A 8 -6.36 7.22 -6.42
C ALA A 8 -4.89 6.78 -6.29
N THR A 9 -3.97 7.70 -6.59
CA THR A 9 -2.53 7.44 -6.55
C THR A 9 -1.80 8.56 -5.83
N VAL A 10 -0.86 8.20 -4.95
CA VAL A 10 0.20 9.08 -4.45
C VAL A 10 1.52 8.52 -4.96
N SER A 11 2.37 9.37 -5.53
CA SER A 11 3.59 8.91 -6.21
C SER A 11 4.81 9.74 -5.92
N SER A 12 5.98 9.11 -6.06
CA SER A 12 7.28 9.73 -6.26
C SER A 12 8.04 9.03 -7.38
N THR A 13 8.41 9.80 -8.43
CA THR A 13 9.19 9.30 -9.58
C THR A 13 10.59 9.88 -9.60
N PHE A 14 10.87 10.88 -8.76
CA PHE A 14 12.20 11.46 -8.60
C PHE A 14 12.80 12.01 -9.91
N ASP A 15 11.98 12.34 -10.91
CA ASP A 15 12.50 12.83 -12.20
C ASP A 15 13.11 14.23 -12.10
N THR A 16 12.74 15.01 -11.09
CA THR A 16 13.16 16.41 -10.94
C THR A 16 13.99 16.65 -9.69
N ASP A 17 13.62 16.05 -8.56
CA ASP A 17 14.31 16.20 -7.26
C ASP A 17 14.03 15.01 -6.32
N ALA A 18 14.45 15.11 -5.06
CA ALA A 18 14.18 14.11 -4.04
C ALA A 18 12.73 14.12 -3.50
N GLU A 19 11.88 15.03 -3.99
CA GLU A 19 10.46 15.17 -3.65
C GLU A 19 10.12 15.23 -2.15
N GLY A 20 11.07 15.72 -1.34
CA GLY A 20 10.93 15.82 0.12
C GLY A 20 11.23 14.54 0.89
N TRP A 21 11.74 13.50 0.23
CA TRP A 21 12.26 12.30 0.90
C TRP A 21 13.52 12.63 1.70
N THR A 22 13.71 11.89 2.78
CA THR A 22 14.92 11.97 3.62
C THR A 22 15.40 10.57 3.96
N THR A 23 16.58 10.49 4.55
CA THR A 23 17.09 9.25 5.16
C THR A 23 17.52 9.50 6.59
N VAL A 24 17.40 8.45 7.40
CA VAL A 24 17.79 8.43 8.81
C VAL A 24 18.50 7.12 9.12
N TYR A 25 19.19 7.10 10.26
CA TYR A 25 19.67 5.88 10.87
C TYR A 25 18.77 5.48 12.05
N TYR A 26 18.42 4.20 12.12
CA TYR A 26 17.83 3.58 13.31
C TYR A 26 18.83 2.61 13.93
N GLN A 27 18.92 2.51 15.25
CA GLN A 27 19.72 1.44 15.87
C GLN A 27 19.25 0.03 15.45
N ASN A 28 17.97 -0.07 15.08
CA ASN A 28 17.34 -1.22 14.47
C ASN A 28 16.03 -0.73 13.82
N SER A 29 15.88 -0.86 12.51
CA SER A 29 14.70 -0.40 11.74
C SER A 29 13.40 -1.06 12.21
N ALA A 30 13.48 -2.30 12.71
CA ALA A 30 12.34 -3.02 13.27
C ALA A 30 11.90 -2.47 14.64
N SER A 31 12.73 -1.65 15.30
CA SER A 31 12.38 -1.09 16.60
C SER A 31 11.47 0.13 16.50
N ASN A 32 10.77 0.44 17.59
CA ASN A 32 10.02 1.71 17.76
C ASN A 32 10.88 2.84 18.35
N ASN A 33 12.21 2.68 18.36
CA ASN A 33 13.10 3.71 18.86
C ASN A 33 13.11 4.91 17.91
N PRO A 34 13.30 6.13 18.43
CA PRO A 34 13.46 7.30 17.55
C PRO A 34 14.72 7.13 16.68
N PRO A 35 14.74 7.73 15.48
CA PRO A 35 15.94 7.72 14.64
C PRO A 35 17.10 8.44 15.34
N SER A 36 18.32 7.92 15.18
CA SER A 36 19.50 8.44 15.85
C SER A 36 20.07 9.70 15.20
N SER A 37 19.96 9.83 13.88
CA SER A 37 20.45 10.98 13.10
C SER A 37 19.97 10.92 11.65
N PRO A 38 19.96 12.04 10.91
CA PRO A 38 19.82 11.99 9.45
C PRO A 38 20.99 11.23 8.81
N ALA A 39 20.73 10.60 7.68
CA ALA A 39 21.74 10.05 6.78
C ALA A 39 21.82 10.91 5.51
N ASN A 40 22.87 10.68 4.70
CA ASN A 40 23.00 11.39 3.43
C ASN A 40 22.02 10.79 2.41
N LEU A 41 21.29 11.65 1.70
CA LEU A 41 20.45 11.30 0.57
C LEU A 41 20.91 12.10 -0.64
N THR A 42 21.11 11.42 -1.77
CA THR A 42 21.46 12.06 -3.04
C THR A 42 20.40 11.76 -4.07
N HIS A 43 19.95 12.80 -4.79
CA HIS A 43 19.08 12.67 -5.96
C HIS A 43 19.92 12.66 -7.24
N PHE A 44 19.51 11.83 -8.20
CA PHE A 44 20.07 11.75 -9.53
C PHE A 44 18.95 11.93 -10.55
N ALA A 45 19.09 12.87 -11.48
CA ALA A 45 18.06 13.16 -12.48
C ALA A 45 17.95 12.12 -13.61
N THR A 46 18.87 11.16 -13.69
CA THR A 46 18.92 10.13 -14.73
C THR A 46 19.52 8.84 -14.18
N GLY A 47 19.11 7.69 -14.72
CA GLY A 47 19.63 6.35 -14.38
C GLY A 47 18.67 5.49 -13.55
N GLY A 48 17.47 6.00 -13.26
CA GLY A 48 16.36 5.29 -12.66
C GLY A 48 15.70 4.31 -13.62
N ASN A 49 14.46 3.93 -13.34
CA ASN A 49 13.75 2.85 -14.04
C ASN A 49 12.39 3.27 -14.64
N PRO A 50 12.33 4.15 -15.66
CA PRO A 50 13.37 5.05 -16.16
C PRO A 50 13.34 6.39 -15.39
N GLY A 51 14.26 7.31 -15.73
CA GLY A 51 14.21 8.68 -15.22
C GLY A 51 15.17 8.92 -14.08
N GLY A 52 14.76 9.70 -13.09
CA GLY A 52 15.57 10.01 -11.91
C GLY A 52 15.41 8.99 -10.78
N TYR A 53 16.16 9.15 -9.69
CA TYR A 53 16.09 8.28 -8.51
C TYR A 53 16.72 8.96 -7.29
N ILE A 54 16.55 8.37 -6.11
CA ILE A 54 17.29 8.76 -4.90
C ILE A 54 18.13 7.59 -4.37
N SER A 55 19.29 7.91 -3.81
CA SER A 55 20.28 6.93 -3.34
C SER A 55 20.91 7.37 -2.03
N ALA A 56 21.19 6.41 -1.17
CA ALA A 56 21.87 6.63 0.09
C ALA A 56 22.82 5.45 0.38
N SER A 57 23.99 5.79 0.90
CA SER A 57 25.00 4.82 1.30
C SER A 57 25.01 4.68 2.81
N ASP A 58 25.02 3.44 3.29
CA ASP A 58 25.16 3.15 4.72
C ASP A 58 26.65 3.15 5.10
N PHE A 59 27.04 4.07 5.98
CA PHE A 59 28.39 4.09 6.55
C PHE A 59 28.38 3.87 8.07
N SER A 60 27.24 3.47 8.60
CA SER A 60 26.94 3.38 10.02
C SER A 60 26.92 1.92 10.48
N ALA A 61 26.88 1.74 11.80
CA ALA A 61 26.53 0.45 12.41
C ALA A 61 25.03 0.36 12.74
N ASN A 62 24.27 1.40 12.40
CA ASN A 62 22.83 1.53 12.56
C ASN A 62 22.20 1.44 11.17
N ASP A 63 21.03 0.83 11.09
CA ASP A 63 20.29 0.62 9.86
C ASP A 63 19.92 1.95 9.17
N LEU A 64 20.36 2.11 7.92
CA LEU A 64 19.87 3.14 7.01
C LEU A 64 18.39 2.91 6.66
N THR A 65 17.59 3.98 6.70
CA THR A 65 16.16 3.95 6.37
C THR A 65 15.74 5.18 5.57
N PHE A 66 14.99 4.97 4.49
CA PHE A 66 14.35 6.04 3.71
C PHE A 66 13.00 6.40 4.31
N ILE A 67 12.72 7.70 4.44
CA ILE A 67 11.49 8.23 5.05
C ILE A 67 10.70 8.99 4.00
N ALA A 68 9.45 8.57 3.79
CA ALA A 68 8.56 9.18 2.82
C ALA A 68 8.05 10.56 3.28
N PRO A 69 7.84 11.52 2.35
CA PRO A 69 7.32 12.85 2.65
C PRO A 69 5.84 12.83 3.06
N SER A 70 5.38 13.95 3.63
CA SER A 70 4.02 14.11 4.18
C SER A 70 2.87 13.79 3.22
N LYS A 71 3.07 13.86 1.89
CA LYS A 71 2.07 13.45 0.90
C LYS A 71 1.67 11.97 1.06
N PHE A 72 2.57 11.11 1.55
CA PHE A 72 2.29 9.71 1.83
C PHE A 72 1.64 9.47 3.21
N LEU A 73 1.59 10.46 4.09
CA LEU A 73 1.17 10.31 5.50
C LEU A 73 -0.27 10.81 5.75
N GLY A 74 -0.78 10.65 6.97
CA GLY A 74 -2.14 11.00 7.36
C GLY A 74 -3.16 9.90 7.04
N ASP A 75 -4.42 10.27 6.81
CA ASP A 75 -5.47 9.30 6.47
C ASP A 75 -5.28 8.76 5.05
N LYS A 76 -4.88 7.48 4.98
CA LYS A 76 -4.70 6.67 3.78
C LYS A 76 -5.64 5.47 3.77
N SER A 77 -6.75 5.54 4.50
CA SER A 77 -7.75 4.46 4.57
C SER A 77 -8.29 4.02 3.21
N THR A 78 -8.36 4.94 2.23
CA THR A 78 -8.78 4.66 0.85
C THR A 78 -7.85 3.70 0.10
N PHE A 79 -6.63 3.48 0.60
CA PHE A 79 -5.63 2.60 -0.01
C PHE A 79 -5.68 1.17 0.53
N LEU A 80 -6.52 0.87 1.52
CA LEU A 80 -6.75 -0.50 1.99
C LEU A 80 -7.20 -1.39 0.82
N ASN A 81 -6.62 -2.59 0.71
CA ASN A 81 -6.77 -3.52 -0.42
C ASN A 81 -6.18 -3.01 -1.76
N GLY A 82 -5.47 -1.88 -1.74
CA GLY A 82 -4.65 -1.39 -2.82
C GLY A 82 -3.22 -1.96 -2.76
N SER A 83 -2.26 -1.21 -3.28
CA SER A 83 -0.86 -1.59 -3.30
C SER A 83 0.08 -0.46 -2.92
N LEU A 84 1.19 -0.82 -2.29
CA LEU A 84 2.41 -0.03 -2.19
C LEU A 84 3.46 -0.66 -3.10
N SER A 85 3.91 0.05 -4.13
CA SER A 85 4.96 -0.42 -5.02
C SER A 85 6.14 0.54 -5.07
N PHE A 86 7.31 0.01 -5.38
CA PHE A 86 8.56 0.77 -5.47
C PHE A 86 9.59 -0.02 -6.27
N ASP A 87 10.48 0.69 -6.93
CA ASP A 87 11.66 0.12 -7.55
C ASP A 87 12.85 0.26 -6.60
N LEU A 88 13.68 -0.77 -6.52
CA LEU A 88 14.86 -0.77 -5.68
C LEU A 88 16.03 -1.48 -6.36
N THR A 89 17.23 -0.96 -6.12
CA THR A 89 18.51 -1.63 -6.40
C THR A 89 19.47 -1.36 -5.24
N THR A 90 20.35 -2.31 -4.95
CA THR A 90 21.41 -2.16 -3.95
C THR A 90 22.76 -2.63 -4.48
N SER A 91 23.87 -2.09 -3.97
CA SER A 91 25.23 -2.47 -4.39
C SER A 91 25.66 -3.86 -3.92
N PHE A 92 25.05 -4.39 -2.86
CA PHE A 92 25.40 -5.69 -2.25
C PHE A 92 24.18 -6.29 -1.55
N ILE A 93 24.23 -7.57 -1.17
CA ILE A 93 23.09 -8.22 -0.50
C ILE A 93 23.47 -9.24 0.57
N ILE A 94 22.68 -9.27 1.64
CA ILE A 94 22.41 -10.43 2.48
C ILE A 94 20.96 -10.92 2.19
N PRO A 95 20.72 -12.24 2.02
CA PRO A 95 19.39 -12.75 1.71
C PRO A 95 18.34 -12.44 2.79
N GLY A 96 17.17 -11.95 2.37
CA GLY A 96 16.02 -11.70 3.22
C GLY A 96 16.18 -10.45 4.09
N GLY A 97 15.26 -9.50 3.93
CA GLY A 97 15.27 -8.25 4.70
C GLY A 97 13.91 -7.58 4.69
N TYR A 98 13.75 -6.59 5.57
CA TYR A 98 12.61 -5.70 5.50
C TYR A 98 12.60 -4.98 4.16
N GLY A 99 11.43 -4.83 3.57
CA GLY A 99 11.24 -3.96 2.42
C GLY A 99 10.71 -2.61 2.86
N ALA A 100 9.57 -2.63 3.54
CA ALA A 100 8.86 -1.42 3.95
C ALA A 100 8.28 -1.54 5.35
N PHE A 101 8.11 -0.38 6.00
CA PHE A 101 7.45 -0.24 7.28
C PHE A 101 6.30 0.78 7.19
N LEU A 102 5.18 0.46 7.84
CA LEU A 102 4.07 1.38 8.08
C LEU A 102 3.96 1.60 9.59
N ARG A 103 4.02 2.85 10.03
CA ARG A 103 3.84 3.22 11.44
C ARG A 103 2.64 4.13 11.59
N GLY A 104 1.77 3.81 12.54
CA GLY A 104 0.55 4.59 12.80
C GLY A 104 -0.26 4.00 13.93
N ALA A 105 -1.04 4.82 14.63
CA ALA A 105 -1.89 4.39 15.76
C ALA A 105 -1.16 3.56 16.84
N GLY A 106 0.15 3.76 17.02
CA GLY A 106 0.99 3.01 17.97
C GLY A 106 1.43 1.62 17.51
N LEU A 107 1.15 1.26 16.25
CA LEU A 107 1.59 0.00 15.63
C LEU A 107 2.72 0.25 14.62
N THR A 108 3.59 -0.76 14.47
CA THR A 108 4.59 -0.83 13.41
C THR A 108 4.37 -2.12 12.64
N LEU A 109 4.03 -1.98 11.36
CA LEU A 109 3.85 -3.11 10.46
C LEU A 109 5.04 -3.16 9.50
N ALA A 110 5.70 -4.30 9.43
CA ALA A 110 6.77 -4.56 8.48
C ALA A 110 6.30 -5.51 7.38
N SER A 111 6.76 -5.24 6.17
CA SER A 111 6.69 -6.18 5.04
C SER A 111 8.08 -6.63 4.66
N PHE A 112 8.20 -7.91 4.33
CA PHE A 112 9.42 -8.48 3.77
C PHE A 112 9.33 -8.49 2.25
N ILE A 113 10.47 -8.31 1.58
CA ILE A 113 10.60 -8.45 0.13
C ILE A 113 11.52 -9.61 -0.20
N SER A 114 11.41 -10.14 -1.41
CA SER A 114 12.47 -11.01 -1.92
C SER A 114 13.78 -10.24 -2.00
N THR A 115 14.87 -10.96 -1.76
CA THR A 115 16.22 -10.44 -1.90
C THR A 115 16.42 -9.76 -3.26
N PRO A 116 16.75 -8.46 -3.33
CA PRO A 116 17.04 -7.77 -4.58
C PRO A 116 18.29 -8.33 -5.24
N ASN A 117 18.38 -8.35 -6.57
CA ASN A 117 19.64 -8.59 -7.28
C ASN A 117 20.55 -7.34 -7.20
N PRO A 118 21.86 -7.49 -6.97
CA PRO A 118 22.71 -6.31 -6.76
C PRO A 118 22.92 -5.59 -8.09
N ASN A 119 22.85 -4.26 -8.07
CA ASN A 119 23.02 -3.37 -9.21
C ASN A 119 22.00 -3.64 -10.35
N GLN A 120 20.83 -4.16 -10.01
CA GLN A 120 19.72 -4.39 -10.93
C GLN A 120 18.45 -3.83 -10.33
N TRP A 121 17.72 -3.03 -11.12
CA TRP A 121 16.42 -2.53 -10.73
C TRP A 121 15.41 -3.68 -10.64
N GLU A 122 14.73 -3.75 -9.50
CA GLU A 122 13.60 -4.65 -9.28
C GLU A 122 12.39 -3.88 -8.78
N THR A 123 11.22 -4.24 -9.30
CA THR A 123 9.95 -3.70 -8.85
C THR A 123 9.33 -4.60 -7.79
N TYR A 124 9.05 -4.03 -6.62
CA TYR A 124 8.29 -4.66 -5.56
C TYR A 124 6.88 -4.11 -5.51
N SER A 125 5.91 -4.97 -5.25
CA SER A 125 4.50 -4.58 -5.07
C SER A 125 3.91 -5.31 -3.89
N LEU A 126 3.66 -4.57 -2.82
CA LEU A 126 3.13 -5.06 -1.56
C LEU A 126 1.62 -4.77 -1.50
N ALA A 127 0.81 -5.80 -1.32
CA ALA A 127 -0.61 -5.61 -1.10
C ALA A 127 -0.85 -4.91 0.25
N LEU A 128 -1.71 -3.90 0.27
CA LEU A 128 -2.14 -3.23 1.51
C LEU A 128 -3.32 -3.98 2.14
N SER A 129 -3.11 -5.28 2.35
CA SER A 129 -4.02 -6.22 2.98
C SER A 129 -3.24 -7.47 3.40
N ASN A 130 -3.82 -8.26 4.30
CA ASN A 130 -3.27 -9.56 4.70
C ASN A 130 -4.20 -10.74 4.41
N THR A 131 -5.18 -10.56 3.52
CA THR A 131 -6.24 -11.56 3.27
C THR A 131 -5.69 -12.89 2.75
N ASN A 132 -4.59 -12.90 1.98
CA ASN A 132 -4.12 -14.10 1.27
C ASN A 132 -2.61 -14.38 1.35
N GLN A 133 -1.79 -13.49 1.93
CA GLN A 133 -0.34 -13.55 1.68
C GLN A 133 0.59 -13.26 2.88
N ASN A 134 0.08 -13.02 4.10
CA ASN A 134 0.91 -12.63 5.25
C ASN A 134 1.98 -11.58 4.87
N THR A 135 1.61 -10.63 4.00
CA THR A 135 2.48 -9.57 3.47
C THR A 135 2.97 -8.66 4.59
N TRP A 136 2.13 -8.39 5.58
CA TRP A 136 2.44 -7.50 6.70
C TRP A 136 2.49 -8.26 8.03
N PHE A 137 3.46 -7.89 8.86
CA PHE A 137 3.64 -8.40 10.21
C PHE A 137 3.65 -7.24 11.20
N ASN A 138 2.86 -7.36 12.26
CA ASN A 138 2.96 -6.47 13.41
C ASN A 138 4.21 -6.84 14.22
N ILE A 139 5.07 -5.85 14.44
CA ILE A 139 6.24 -5.99 15.30
C ILE A 139 5.82 -5.67 16.73
N LEU A 140 5.90 -6.67 17.60
CA LEU A 140 5.52 -6.49 19.00
C LEU A 140 6.56 -5.62 19.75
N PRO A 141 6.21 -5.06 20.93
CA PRO A 141 7.10 -4.17 21.68
C PRO A 141 8.45 -4.77 22.10
N ASP A 142 8.63 -6.09 22.01
CA ASP A 142 9.92 -6.76 22.23
C ASP A 142 10.89 -6.64 21.04
N ASN A 143 10.46 -6.00 19.95
CA ASN A 143 11.20 -5.77 18.70
C ASN A 143 11.80 -7.04 18.08
N SER A 144 11.27 -8.22 18.41
CA SER A 144 11.78 -9.51 17.95
C SER A 144 10.68 -10.52 17.62
N THR A 145 9.45 -10.28 18.09
CA THR A 145 8.29 -11.09 17.73
C THR A 145 7.51 -10.44 16.59
N PHE A 146 7.31 -11.21 15.52
CA PHE A 146 6.54 -10.84 14.34
C PHE A 146 5.28 -11.68 14.28
N VAL A 147 4.12 -11.02 14.31
CA VAL A 147 2.82 -11.69 14.17
C VAL A 147 2.17 -11.21 12.87
N PRO A 148 1.60 -12.08 12.03
CA PRO A 148 0.88 -11.63 10.85
C PRO A 148 -0.15 -10.56 11.21
N ALA A 149 -0.07 -9.39 10.59
CA ALA A 149 -0.96 -8.28 10.85
C ALA A 149 -2.38 -8.61 10.37
N THR A 150 -3.39 -8.27 11.14
CA THR A 150 -4.78 -8.36 10.69
C THR A 150 -5.10 -7.22 9.72
N ASN A 151 -6.11 -7.42 8.86
CA ASN A 151 -6.62 -6.33 8.01
C ASN A 151 -7.13 -5.14 8.84
N ALA A 152 -7.62 -5.38 10.05
CA ALA A 152 -8.04 -4.32 10.97
C ALA A 152 -6.84 -3.48 11.45
N GLU A 153 -5.71 -4.10 11.79
CA GLU A 153 -4.48 -3.38 12.12
C GLU A 153 -3.95 -2.59 10.94
N ILE A 154 -3.91 -3.17 9.74
CA ILE A 154 -3.51 -2.45 8.51
C ILE A 154 -4.42 -1.24 8.29
N GLN A 155 -5.74 -1.41 8.41
CA GLN A 155 -6.72 -0.32 8.26
C GLN A 155 -6.50 0.80 9.28
N VAL A 156 -6.29 0.46 10.56
CA VAL A 156 -6.08 1.45 11.64
C VAL A 156 -4.77 2.21 11.45
N VAL A 157 -3.70 1.53 11.01
CA VAL A 157 -2.42 2.15 10.66
C VAL A 157 -2.59 3.08 9.46
N LEU A 158 -3.24 2.64 8.38
CA LEU A 158 -3.47 3.48 7.20
C LEU A 158 -4.33 4.70 7.51
N ALA A 159 -5.33 4.58 8.40
CA ALA A 159 -6.15 5.72 8.81
C ALA A 159 -5.37 6.77 9.63
N ASN A 160 -4.23 6.39 10.21
CA ASN A 160 -3.43 7.24 11.11
C ASN A 160 -1.93 7.12 10.77
N LEU A 161 -1.58 7.11 9.48
CA LEU A 161 -0.23 6.79 9.04
C LEU A 161 0.71 7.95 9.40
N THR A 162 1.63 7.70 10.32
CA THR A 162 2.62 8.68 10.80
C THR A 162 3.99 8.51 10.14
N SER A 163 4.30 7.31 9.63
CA SER A 163 5.52 7.06 8.87
C SER A 163 5.30 5.97 7.82
N LEU A 164 5.86 6.19 6.64
CA LEU A 164 6.09 5.18 5.61
C LEU A 164 7.60 5.15 5.35
N GLU A 165 8.19 3.99 5.52
CA GLU A 165 9.64 3.83 5.54
C GLU A 165 10.07 2.68 4.65
N PHE A 166 11.28 2.76 4.08
CA PHE A 166 11.88 1.69 3.29
C PHE A 166 13.26 1.37 3.84
N ASN A 167 13.55 0.08 3.92
CA ASN A 167 14.84 -0.40 4.39
C ASN A 167 15.95 0.03 3.42
N GLY A 168 17.01 0.63 3.95
CA GLY A 168 18.19 1.03 3.19
C GLY A 168 19.44 0.20 3.48
N ASP A 169 19.39 -0.66 4.52
CA ASP A 169 20.50 -1.49 4.98
C ASP A 169 20.21 -2.97 4.68
N PHE A 170 20.87 -3.50 3.64
CA PHE A 170 20.76 -4.92 3.27
C PHE A 170 22.04 -5.70 3.59
N GLN A 171 22.98 -5.12 4.35
CA GLN A 171 24.26 -5.75 4.64
C GLN A 171 24.94 -5.22 5.92
N PHE A 172 25.60 -6.12 6.66
CA PHE A 172 26.69 -5.72 7.57
C PHE A 172 27.87 -5.07 6.84
N GLY A 173 27.99 -3.75 6.94
CA GLY A 173 29.08 -2.96 6.34
C GLY A 173 28.53 -1.85 5.46
N THR A 174 29.33 -1.37 4.52
CA THR A 174 28.88 -0.32 3.61
C THR A 174 28.19 -0.89 2.39
N ASP A 175 26.91 -0.56 2.24
CA ASP A 175 26.14 -0.75 1.02
C ASP A 175 25.55 0.59 0.55
N THR A 176 24.93 0.56 -0.62
CA THR A 176 24.23 1.70 -1.20
C THR A 176 22.92 1.21 -1.75
N THR A 177 21.84 1.65 -1.12
CA THR A 177 20.48 1.37 -1.55
C THR A 177 19.95 2.55 -2.34
N THR A 178 19.21 2.24 -3.37
CA THR A 178 18.66 3.21 -4.32
C THR A 178 17.21 2.87 -4.56
N ILE A 179 16.34 3.88 -4.49
CA ILE A 179 14.90 3.73 -4.69
C ILE A 179 14.39 4.67 -5.78
N ASP A 180 13.39 4.18 -6.52
CA ASP A 180 12.69 4.91 -7.55
C ASP A 180 11.20 4.51 -7.55
N ASN A 181 10.33 5.26 -8.24
CA ASN A 181 8.99 4.83 -8.61
C ASN A 181 8.12 4.34 -7.43
N VAL A 182 8.04 5.14 -6.36
CA VAL A 182 7.22 4.81 -5.19
C VAL A 182 5.77 5.20 -5.45
N PHE A 183 4.86 4.22 -5.44
CA PHE A 183 3.43 4.43 -5.66
C PHE A 183 2.60 3.82 -4.54
N LEU A 184 1.67 4.60 -4.01
CA LEU A 184 0.53 4.14 -3.22
C LEU A 184 -0.69 4.20 -4.13
N VAL A 185 -1.35 3.08 -4.39
CA VAL A 185 -2.46 2.98 -5.36
C VAL A 185 -3.67 2.36 -4.68
N SER A 186 -4.83 3.02 -4.75
CA SER A 186 -6.08 2.49 -4.19
C SER A 186 -6.59 1.30 -5.01
N PRO A 187 -7.42 0.40 -4.44
CA PRO A 187 -8.05 -0.64 -5.24
C PRO A 187 -8.89 0.00 -6.35
N SER A 188 -8.86 -0.60 -7.55
CA SER A 188 -9.79 -0.22 -8.62
C SER A 188 -11.18 -0.75 -8.27
N SER A 189 -12.20 0.10 -8.36
CA SER A 189 -13.58 -0.38 -8.23
C SER A 189 -13.97 -1.15 -9.49
N PRO A 190 -14.54 -2.35 -9.39
CA PRO A 190 -15.13 -2.99 -10.56
C PRO A 190 -16.25 -2.09 -11.11
N PRO A 191 -16.49 -2.08 -12.44
CA PRO A 191 -17.59 -1.33 -13.00
C PRO A 191 -18.89 -1.82 -12.36
N VAL A 192 -19.60 -0.91 -11.67
CA VAL A 192 -20.95 -1.19 -11.19
C VAL A 192 -21.85 -1.35 -12.41
N SER A 193 -22.16 -2.58 -12.78
CA SER A 193 -23.31 -2.82 -13.65
C SER A 193 -24.52 -2.37 -12.87
N SER A 194 -25.24 -1.38 -13.37
CA SER A 194 -26.53 -0.98 -12.82
C SER A 194 -27.45 -2.19 -12.92
N VAL A 195 -27.49 -3.03 -11.89
CA VAL A 195 -28.58 -3.99 -11.70
C VAL A 195 -29.81 -3.13 -11.45
N PRO A 196 -30.83 -3.12 -12.32
CA PRO A 196 -32.05 -2.40 -12.03
C PRO A 196 -32.66 -3.03 -10.78
N GLU A 197 -32.82 -2.24 -9.72
CA GLU A 197 -33.61 -2.63 -8.54
C GLU A 197 -34.99 -3.10 -9.02
N PRO A 198 -35.52 -4.25 -8.57
CA PRO A 198 -36.83 -4.74 -8.97
C PRO A 198 -37.90 -3.87 -8.30
N SER A 199 -38.12 -2.68 -8.83
CA SER A 199 -39.20 -1.80 -8.45
C SER A 199 -40.15 -1.66 -9.65
N SER A 200 -40.87 -2.75 -9.98
CA SER A 200 -42.18 -2.76 -10.67
C SER A 200 -42.70 -4.19 -10.97
N ILE A 201 -43.18 -4.94 -9.96
CA ILE A 201 -44.34 -5.86 -10.16
C ILE A 201 -45.35 -5.53 -9.07
N LEU A 202 -45.92 -4.32 -9.16
CA LEU A 202 -47.13 -3.91 -8.45
C LEU A 202 -47.74 -2.79 -9.29
N GLY A 203 -48.30 -3.15 -10.45
CA GLY A 203 -49.00 -2.19 -11.29
C GLY A 203 -48.99 -2.57 -12.76
N LEU A 204 -50.12 -3.14 -13.20
CA LEU A 204 -50.76 -3.04 -14.53
C LEU A 204 -51.17 -4.40 -15.10
N LEU A 205 -52.34 -4.87 -14.67
CA LEU A 205 -53.28 -5.63 -15.51
C LEU A 205 -54.70 -5.31 -15.00
N SER A 206 -55.13 -4.09 -15.27
CA SER A 206 -56.55 -3.69 -15.30
C SER A 206 -56.91 -3.35 -16.75
N LEU A 207 -58.17 -3.64 -17.13
CA LEU A 207 -58.81 -3.65 -18.47
C LEU A 207 -58.78 -5.05 -19.14
N GLY A 208 -59.87 -5.80 -19.33
CA GLY A 208 -61.30 -5.58 -19.14
C GLY A 208 -62.07 -6.29 -20.25
N VAL A 209 -63.03 -7.18 -19.93
CA VAL A 209 -64.11 -7.59 -20.85
C VAL A 209 -65.40 -7.80 -20.05
N LEU A 210 -66.39 -6.96 -20.34
CA LEU A 210 -67.81 -7.12 -20.00
C LEU A 210 -68.46 -8.19 -20.91
N GLY A 211 -69.43 -8.97 -20.41
CA GLY A 211 -70.45 -9.58 -21.27
C GLY A 211 -71.17 -10.86 -20.79
N ILE A 212 -72.23 -10.67 -20.01
CA ILE A 212 -73.57 -11.32 -20.06
C ILE A 212 -73.69 -12.87 -20.12
N GLY A 213 -74.44 -13.42 -19.15
CA GLY A 213 -75.15 -14.71 -19.31
C GLY A 213 -75.74 -15.25 -18.00
N ALA A 214 -77.08 -15.26 -17.90
CA ALA A 214 -77.89 -15.87 -16.83
C ALA A 214 -77.61 -17.40 -16.70
N ALA A 215 -78.03 -18.19 -15.70
CA ALA A 215 -79.27 -18.22 -14.94
C ALA A 215 -79.25 -19.49 -14.02
N LEU A 216 -79.96 -19.45 -12.87
CA LEU A 216 -80.59 -20.59 -12.15
C LEU A 216 -79.66 -21.66 -11.49
N LYS A 217 -79.90 -22.27 -10.32
CA LYS A 217 -80.99 -22.44 -9.34
C LYS A 217 -80.30 -22.80 -8.00
N ARG A 218 -80.60 -22.13 -6.89
CA ARG A 218 -81.57 -22.47 -5.83
C ARG A 218 -81.19 -23.65 -4.91
N LYS A 219 -80.98 -23.29 -3.65
CA LYS A 219 -80.90 -24.05 -2.39
C LYS A 219 -81.51 -25.46 -2.38
N LEU A 220 -80.84 -26.37 -1.68
CA LEU A 220 -81.29 -26.87 -0.38
C LEU A 220 -80.09 -26.92 0.57
#